data_AF-A0AAF1AMB7-F1
#
_entry.id   AF-A0AAF1AMB7-F1
#
_cell.length_a   1.000
_cell.length_b   1.000
_cell.length_c   1.000
_cell.angle_alpha   90.00
_cell.angle_beta   90.00
_cell.angle_gamma   90.00
#
_symmetry.space_group_name_H-M   'P 1'
#
loop_
_entity.id
_entity.type
_entity.pdbx_description
1 polymer ?
#
loop_
_entity_poly.entity_id
_entity_poly.type
_entity_poly.pdbx_seq_one_letter_code
_entity_poly.pdbx_strand_id
1 'polypeptide(L)'
;MRELVVQSLCVYLNLLIVLICKFYLFFGLSGSCCNSLHSASPAILNGNEPLLPVTSPTAAPQPFLPLLAPSPLGPFTNSSVPKLSGQCLLDFGAAQSMMSDASIDCVATFAPYLANVVCCPQVEATLTVLIGQSSKFSKELALNGTSAKHCLSDFQQILVSQGANNSLQQICSIHASNLTEGSCPVKDVDEFESIVDTSNLISSCEKIDLVNECCEQVCQNAISEAAKKLALKAYDLMNIDGHHAVTDQSTRDGDCRNIVLRWLANKHNPSQAKKVLRGLSNCKINKVCPLVFPDVSPVTKGCHDGVSDQRACCNALAGYASRLQKQSFTTNLQALDCAATLGMKLQKENITKNVYELCHISLKDFSLQESGCLLPSMPSDVILDQYSGISFLCDLNDNIPAPWPSTSQLPAQSCNKTIKIPALPAAASGQRSIYSKDVKYFLLIVASVVLTIIL
;
A
#
# COMPACT_ATOMS: atom_id res chain seq x y z
N MET A 1 30.14 -51.91 -15.04
CA MET A 1 30.16 -50.44 -14.86
C MET A 1 28.83 -49.85 -14.39
N ARG A 2 27.65 -50.33 -14.79
CA ARG A 2 26.37 -49.82 -14.26
C ARG A 2 26.10 -50.20 -12.79
N GLU A 3 26.51 -51.38 -12.33
CA GLU A 3 26.25 -51.80 -10.94
C GLU A 3 27.13 -51.09 -9.90
N LEU A 4 28.40 -50.78 -10.22
CA LEU A 4 29.27 -50.02 -9.31
C LEU A 4 28.80 -48.56 -9.09
N VAL A 5 28.15 -47.94 -10.09
CA VAL A 5 27.65 -46.57 -9.97
C VAL A 5 26.39 -46.52 -9.09
N VAL A 6 25.51 -47.53 -9.18
CA VAL A 6 24.29 -47.61 -8.36
C VAL A 6 24.61 -47.92 -6.90
N GLN A 7 25.61 -48.78 -6.63
CA GLN A 7 26.07 -49.03 -5.26
C GLN A 7 26.73 -47.79 -4.63
N SER A 8 27.52 -47.03 -5.39
CA SER A 8 28.12 -45.78 -4.91
C SER A 8 27.06 -44.72 -4.58
N LEU A 9 26.05 -44.56 -5.45
CA LEU A 9 24.95 -43.62 -5.21
C LEU A 9 24.11 -43.99 -3.98
N CYS A 10 23.89 -45.28 -3.75
CA CYS A 10 23.12 -45.78 -2.61
C CYS A 10 23.88 -45.57 -1.29
N VAL A 11 25.21 -45.70 -1.28
CA VAL A 11 26.04 -45.41 -0.10
C VAL A 11 26.03 -43.92 0.23
N TYR A 12 26.14 -43.05 -0.78
CA TYR A 12 26.06 -41.59 -0.58
C TYR A 12 24.69 -41.14 -0.06
N LEU A 13 23.60 -41.71 -0.58
CA LEU A 13 22.25 -41.37 -0.15
C LEU A 13 22.00 -41.82 1.30
N ASN A 14 22.49 -43.00 1.69
CA ASN A 14 22.39 -43.47 3.08
C ASN A 14 23.24 -42.63 4.03
N LEU A 15 24.43 -42.20 3.61
CA LEU A 15 25.29 -41.32 4.42
C LEU A 15 24.65 -39.95 4.63
N LEU A 16 24.00 -39.40 3.59
CA LEU A 16 23.25 -38.15 3.65
C LEU A 16 22.04 -38.27 4.60
N ILE A 17 21.29 -39.36 4.53
CA ILE A 17 20.15 -39.61 5.43
C ILE A 17 20.61 -39.74 6.89
N VAL A 18 21.73 -40.42 7.14
CA VAL A 18 22.31 -40.55 8.49
C VAL A 18 22.78 -39.20 9.05
N LEU A 19 23.37 -38.34 8.21
CA LEU A 19 23.77 -36.99 8.61
C LEU A 19 22.57 -36.10 8.91
N ILE A 20 21.51 -36.16 8.10
CA ILE A 20 20.25 -35.44 8.35
C ILE A 20 19.59 -35.93 9.64
N CYS A 21 19.52 -37.25 9.87
CA CYS A 21 18.97 -37.80 11.10
C CYS A 21 19.80 -37.41 12.34
N LYS A 22 21.13 -37.37 12.25
CA LYS A 22 22.00 -36.88 13.34
C LYS A 22 21.80 -35.40 13.60
N PHE A 23 21.59 -34.60 12.56
CA PHE A 23 21.29 -33.17 12.68
C PHE A 23 19.96 -32.93 13.39
N TYR A 24 18.90 -33.67 13.03
CA TYR A 24 17.61 -33.59 13.72
C TYR A 24 17.65 -34.10 15.17
N LEU A 25 18.46 -35.13 15.46
CA LEU A 25 18.68 -35.61 16.84
C LEU A 25 19.45 -34.57 17.69
N PHE A 26 20.42 -33.88 17.10
CA PHE A 26 21.21 -32.85 17.79
C PHE A 26 20.37 -31.59 18.10
N PHE A 27 19.46 -31.21 17.20
CA PHE A 27 18.49 -30.14 17.47
C PHE A 27 17.31 -30.58 18.35
N GLY A 28 16.92 -31.85 18.33
CA GLY A 28 15.89 -32.41 19.21
C GLY A 28 16.33 -32.54 20.68
N LEU A 29 17.64 -32.69 20.93
CA LEU A 29 18.20 -32.82 22.29
C LEU A 29 18.63 -31.48 22.90
N SER A 30 18.72 -30.40 22.13
CA SER A 30 19.07 -29.05 22.63
C SER A 30 17.85 -28.23 23.08
N GLY A 31 16.63 -28.76 22.92
CA GLY A 31 15.38 -28.13 23.39
C GLY A 31 14.99 -28.41 24.85
N SER A 32 15.73 -29.26 25.58
CA SER A 32 15.38 -29.67 26.94
C SER A 32 16.62 -29.75 27.84
N CYS A 33 17.20 -28.61 28.22
CA CYS A 33 17.97 -28.42 29.45
C CYS A 33 18.37 -26.94 29.59
N CYS A 34 17.75 -26.24 30.55
CA CYS A 34 18.41 -25.35 31.53
C CYS A 34 17.34 -24.48 32.22
N ASN A 35 17.00 -24.87 33.44
CA ASN A 35 16.34 -24.00 34.40
C ASN A 35 17.26 -23.86 35.63
N SER A 36 17.43 -22.61 36.08
CA SER A 36 17.92 -22.14 37.39
C SER A 36 19.38 -22.39 37.80
N LEU A 37 20.10 -21.31 38.13
CA LEU A 37 20.48 -20.95 39.53
C LEU A 37 21.67 -19.97 39.54
N HIS A 38 21.50 -18.77 40.09
CA HIS A 38 22.51 -18.13 40.96
C HIS A 38 21.88 -17.01 41.79
N SER A 39 21.84 -17.21 43.11
CA SER A 39 21.62 -16.17 44.11
C SER A 39 22.96 -15.62 44.61
N ALA A 40 23.04 -14.31 44.83
CA ALA A 40 23.87 -13.72 45.89
C ALA A 40 23.28 -12.35 46.29
N SER A 41 23.39 -12.07 47.58
CA SER A 41 22.52 -11.26 48.45
C SER A 41 22.98 -9.77 48.65
N PRO A 42 22.28 -8.95 49.47
CA PRO A 42 22.13 -7.50 49.27
C PRO A 42 23.13 -6.64 50.04
N ALA A 43 23.32 -5.40 49.59
CA ALA A 43 23.97 -4.34 50.37
C ALA A 43 23.01 -3.17 50.58
N ILE A 44 22.79 -2.86 51.85
CA ILE A 44 21.98 -1.77 52.40
C ILE A 44 22.81 -0.47 52.36
N LEU A 45 22.20 0.64 51.91
CA LEU A 45 22.62 1.99 52.25
C LEU A 45 21.37 2.90 52.27
N ASN A 46 20.99 3.34 53.48
CA ASN A 46 19.98 4.35 53.76
C ASN A 46 20.55 5.76 53.50
N GLY A 47 19.71 6.69 53.01
CA GLY A 47 20.01 8.12 53.04
C GLY A 47 19.11 8.94 52.09
N ASN A 48 18.20 9.71 52.68
CA ASN A 48 17.10 10.46 52.07
C ASN A 48 17.52 11.63 51.15
N GLU A 49 16.92 11.74 49.95
CA GLU A 49 16.59 13.00 49.26
C GLU A 49 15.63 12.76 48.06
N PRO A 50 14.84 13.76 47.62
CA PRO A 50 13.60 13.57 46.88
C PRO A 50 13.81 13.21 45.39
N LEU A 51 13.16 12.12 44.96
CA LEU A 51 13.28 11.54 43.63
C LEU A 51 12.53 12.36 42.56
N LEU A 52 13.32 13.04 41.72
CA LEU A 52 12.95 13.42 40.36
C LEU A 52 12.73 12.13 39.52
N PRO A 53 11.75 12.07 38.59
CA PRO A 53 11.55 10.86 37.80
C PRO A 53 12.74 10.67 36.85
N VAL A 54 13.49 9.61 37.12
CA VAL A 54 14.64 9.15 36.33
C VAL A 54 14.15 8.61 34.98
N THR A 55 14.87 9.07 33.97
CA THR A 55 14.98 8.62 32.58
C THR A 55 14.61 7.16 32.32
N SER A 56 13.75 6.96 31.32
CA SER A 56 13.37 5.68 30.71
C SER A 56 14.59 4.79 30.40
N PRO A 57 14.49 3.45 30.55
CA PRO A 57 15.56 2.56 30.15
C PRO A 57 15.67 2.53 28.62
N THR A 58 16.81 3.00 28.11
CA THR A 58 17.29 2.80 26.75
C THR A 58 17.61 1.32 26.53
N ALA A 59 16.59 0.52 26.23
CA ALA A 59 16.75 -0.84 25.73
C ALA A 59 16.03 -0.92 24.38
N ALA A 60 16.82 -0.91 23.31
CA ALA A 60 16.31 -1.17 21.97
C ALA A 60 15.61 -2.55 21.96
N PRO A 61 14.35 -2.66 21.52
CA PRO A 61 13.68 -3.95 21.46
C PRO A 61 14.40 -4.87 20.48
N GLN A 62 14.72 -6.09 20.92
CA GLN A 62 15.26 -7.13 20.05
C GLN A 62 14.25 -7.44 18.93
N PRO A 63 14.69 -7.53 17.66
CA PRO A 63 13.81 -7.91 16.57
C PRO A 63 13.29 -9.34 16.77
N PHE A 64 11.97 -9.49 16.82
CA PHE A 64 11.33 -10.80 16.73
C PHE A 64 11.62 -11.41 15.35
N LEU A 65 12.09 -12.66 15.35
CA LEU A 65 12.44 -13.43 14.16
C LEU A 65 11.16 -13.88 13.42
N PRO A 66 10.94 -13.47 12.16
CA PRO A 66 9.89 -14.03 11.33
C PRO A 66 10.36 -15.40 10.82
N LEU A 67 9.76 -16.46 11.35
CA LEU A 67 9.90 -17.80 10.78
C LEU A 67 9.14 -17.84 9.45
N LEU A 68 9.87 -18.23 8.39
CA LEU A 68 9.36 -18.75 7.12
C LEU A 68 8.70 -17.73 6.17
N ALA A 69 9.46 -16.72 5.73
CA ALA A 69 9.30 -16.24 4.36
C ALA A 69 10.13 -17.12 3.42
N PRO A 70 9.60 -17.59 2.28
CA PRO A 70 10.41 -18.32 1.30
C PRO A 70 11.58 -17.44 0.83
N SER A 71 12.76 -18.06 0.74
CA SER A 71 14.03 -17.51 0.24
C SER A 71 13.88 -16.58 -0.97
N PRO A 72 14.78 -15.59 -1.17
CA PRO A 72 14.64 -14.57 -2.19
C PRO A 72 14.47 -15.24 -3.55
N LEU A 73 13.25 -15.13 -4.07
CA LEU A 73 12.92 -15.51 -5.42
C LEU A 73 13.86 -14.72 -6.34
N GLY A 74 14.58 -15.45 -7.20
CA GLY A 74 15.47 -14.88 -8.22
C GLY A 74 14.76 -13.84 -9.10
N PRO A 75 15.48 -13.20 -10.04
CA PRO A 75 15.03 -11.97 -10.69
C PRO A 75 13.59 -12.08 -11.17
N PHE A 76 12.70 -11.31 -10.53
CA PHE A 76 11.25 -11.31 -10.78
C PHE A 76 10.85 -10.78 -12.17
N THR A 77 11.81 -10.39 -12.99
CA THR A 77 11.58 -10.00 -14.38
C THR A 77 11.61 -11.25 -15.25
N ASN A 78 10.63 -12.13 -15.10
CA ASN A 78 10.37 -13.18 -16.08
C ASN A 78 9.69 -12.51 -17.28
N SER A 79 10.47 -11.72 -18.02
CA SER A 79 10.03 -10.88 -19.13
C SER A 79 9.53 -11.78 -20.25
N SER A 80 8.23 -12.06 -20.25
CA SER A 80 7.58 -12.75 -21.36
C SER A 80 7.33 -11.77 -22.49
N VAL A 81 7.24 -12.24 -23.73
CA VAL A 81 6.80 -11.36 -24.83
C VAL A 81 5.28 -11.17 -24.68
N PRO A 82 4.79 -9.94 -24.46
CA PRO A 82 3.36 -9.71 -24.30
C PRO A 82 2.60 -10.01 -25.59
N LYS A 83 1.44 -10.66 -25.47
CA LYS A 83 0.56 -10.92 -26.61
C LYS A 83 -0.39 -9.74 -26.81
N LEU A 84 0.01 -8.81 -27.66
CA LEU A 84 -0.77 -7.61 -27.98
C LEU A 84 -1.80 -7.88 -29.06
N SER A 85 -2.93 -7.20 -28.98
CA SER A 85 -4.00 -7.23 -29.98
C SER A 85 -3.60 -6.57 -31.30
N GLY A 86 -2.64 -5.64 -31.26
CA GLY A 86 -2.22 -4.83 -32.40
C GLY A 86 -3.22 -3.76 -32.83
N GLN A 87 -4.28 -3.54 -32.04
CA GLN A 87 -5.37 -2.62 -32.38
C GLN A 87 -5.43 -1.38 -31.48
N CYS A 88 -4.61 -1.33 -30.43
CA CYS A 88 -4.45 -0.14 -29.62
C CYS A 88 -3.49 0.86 -30.28
N LEU A 89 -3.92 2.11 -30.44
CA LEU A 89 -3.12 3.21 -31.01
C LEU A 89 -2.40 4.04 -29.94
N LEU A 90 -2.48 3.67 -28.66
CA LEU A 90 -1.75 4.36 -27.61
C LEU A 90 -0.25 4.05 -27.75
N ASP A 91 0.57 5.10 -27.63
CA ASP A 91 2.01 4.96 -27.58
C ASP A 91 2.46 4.57 -26.16
N PHE A 92 2.59 3.27 -25.92
CA PHE A 92 3.12 2.75 -24.65
C PHE A 92 4.59 3.11 -24.43
N GLY A 93 5.35 3.43 -25.49
CA GLY A 93 6.73 3.87 -25.41
C GLY A 93 6.87 5.24 -24.77
N ALA A 94 5.93 6.16 -25.05
CA ALA A 94 5.89 7.49 -24.44
C ALA A 94 5.79 7.48 -22.90
N ALA A 95 5.30 6.40 -22.30
CA ALA A 95 5.19 6.23 -20.86
C ALA A 95 5.94 4.99 -20.33
N GLN A 96 6.98 4.51 -21.01
CA GLN A 96 7.67 3.26 -20.68
C GLN A 96 8.13 3.17 -19.21
N SER A 97 8.73 4.24 -18.67
CA SER A 97 9.13 4.28 -17.25
C SER A 97 7.93 4.11 -16.33
N MET A 98 6.80 4.75 -16.64
CA MET A 98 5.59 4.63 -15.81
C MET A 98 4.96 3.24 -15.92
N MET A 99 5.02 2.61 -17.10
CA MET A 99 4.60 1.22 -17.28
C MET A 99 5.44 0.28 -16.41
N SER A 100 6.76 0.50 -16.35
CA SER A 100 7.65 -0.26 -15.49
C SER A 100 7.33 -0.03 -14.01
N ASP A 101 7.15 1.22 -13.59
CA ASP A 101 6.76 1.56 -12.22
C ASP A 101 5.42 0.91 -11.86
N ALA A 102 4.42 0.95 -12.74
CA ALA A 102 3.13 0.32 -12.53
C ALA A 102 3.22 -1.20 -12.39
N SER A 103 4.12 -1.83 -13.16
CA SER A 103 4.36 -3.27 -13.02
C SER A 103 4.96 -3.63 -11.66
N ILE A 104 5.93 -2.85 -11.20
CA ILE A 104 6.62 -3.05 -9.91
C ILE A 104 5.67 -2.75 -8.75
N ASP A 105 4.92 -1.65 -8.82
CA ASP A 105 3.92 -1.25 -7.83
C ASP A 105 2.80 -2.28 -7.68
N CYS A 106 2.49 -3.01 -8.75
CA CYS A 106 1.48 -4.07 -8.81
C CYS A 106 2.07 -5.48 -8.91
N VAL A 107 3.27 -5.69 -8.35
CA VAL A 107 3.99 -6.97 -8.51
C VAL A 107 3.21 -8.15 -7.93
N ALA A 108 3.00 -9.16 -8.78
CA ALA A 108 2.41 -10.47 -8.51
C ALA A 108 1.56 -10.59 -7.23
N THR A 109 2.05 -11.28 -6.19
CA THR A 109 1.29 -11.60 -4.98
C THR A 109 1.04 -10.41 -4.06
N PHE A 110 1.77 -9.30 -4.23
CA PHE A 110 1.63 -8.12 -3.39
C PHE A 110 0.55 -7.14 -3.89
N ALA A 111 0.16 -7.23 -5.16
CA ALA A 111 -0.80 -6.30 -5.77
C ALA A 111 -2.11 -6.15 -4.98
N PRO A 112 -2.77 -7.21 -4.46
CA PRO A 112 -3.98 -7.05 -3.66
C PRO A 112 -3.76 -6.25 -2.37
N TYR A 113 -2.62 -6.43 -1.71
CA TYR A 113 -2.30 -5.76 -0.46
C TYR A 113 -1.91 -4.29 -0.65
N LEU A 114 -1.32 -3.97 -1.80
CA LEU A 114 -0.88 -2.62 -2.19
C LEU A 114 -1.91 -1.86 -3.04
N ALA A 115 -3.02 -2.51 -3.40
CA ALA A 115 -4.03 -2.02 -4.33
C ALA A 115 -4.43 -0.57 -4.01
N ASN A 116 -4.84 -0.32 -2.77
CA ASN A 116 -5.41 0.97 -2.36
C ASN A 116 -4.39 2.10 -2.24
N VAL A 117 -3.11 1.79 -2.02
CA VAL A 117 -2.10 2.76 -1.58
C VAL A 117 -1.03 3.06 -2.62
N VAL A 118 -0.71 2.09 -3.48
CA VAL A 118 0.40 2.21 -4.43
C VAL A 118 -0.01 1.71 -5.81
N CYS A 119 -0.45 0.46 -5.92
CA CYS A 119 -0.71 -0.20 -7.20
C CYS A 119 -1.78 0.50 -8.05
N CYS A 120 -3.01 0.64 -7.54
CA CYS A 120 -4.10 1.19 -8.35
C CYS A 120 -3.94 2.69 -8.64
N PRO A 121 -3.49 3.54 -7.69
CA PRO A 121 -3.12 4.93 -7.99
C PRO A 121 -2.09 5.03 -9.13
N GLN A 122 -1.10 4.13 -9.18
CA GLN A 122 -0.08 4.10 -10.23
C GLN A 122 -0.65 3.65 -11.58
N VAL A 123 -1.49 2.61 -11.59
CA VAL A 123 -2.15 2.10 -12.81
C VAL A 123 -3.08 3.14 -13.42
N GLU A 124 -3.93 3.76 -12.60
CA GLU A 124 -4.86 4.81 -13.04
C GLU A 124 -4.14 6.05 -13.58
N ALA A 125 -3.08 6.49 -12.88
CA ALA A 125 -2.25 7.59 -13.35
C ALA A 125 -1.59 7.26 -14.69
N THR A 126 -1.09 6.03 -14.86
CA THR A 126 -0.44 5.60 -16.11
C THR A 126 -1.41 5.56 -17.28
N LEU A 127 -2.61 4.99 -17.10
CA LEU A 127 -3.64 5.00 -18.15
C LEU A 127 -4.07 6.43 -18.51
N THR A 128 -4.26 7.30 -17.52
CA THR A 128 -4.62 8.70 -17.72
C THR A 128 -3.53 9.44 -18.50
N VAL A 129 -2.26 9.21 -18.19
CA VAL A 129 -1.12 9.80 -18.92
C VAL A 129 -1.03 9.27 -20.34
N LEU A 130 -1.20 7.97 -20.57
CA LEU A 130 -1.15 7.41 -21.93
C LEU A 130 -2.20 8.05 -22.84
N ILE A 131 -3.45 8.18 -22.37
CA ILE A 131 -4.52 8.84 -23.14
C ILE A 131 -4.25 10.34 -23.26
N GLY A 132 -3.79 10.99 -22.18
CA GLY A 132 -3.44 12.41 -22.22
C GLY A 132 -2.33 12.70 -23.24
N GLN A 133 -1.26 11.91 -23.28
CA GLN A 133 -0.18 12.09 -24.24
C GLN A 133 -0.62 11.83 -25.68
N SER A 134 -1.47 10.83 -25.93
CA SER A 134 -2.01 10.59 -27.28
C SER A 134 -2.89 11.73 -27.76
N SER A 135 -3.63 12.39 -26.86
CA SER A 135 -4.49 13.56 -27.18
C SER A 135 -3.74 14.74 -27.80
N LYS A 136 -2.42 14.85 -27.60
CA LYS A 136 -1.58 15.88 -28.25
C LYS A 136 -1.65 15.80 -29.77
N PHE A 137 -1.83 14.59 -30.31
CA PHE A 137 -1.84 14.33 -31.75
C PHE A 137 -3.24 13.98 -32.25
N SER A 138 -4.02 13.20 -31.49
CA SER A 138 -5.37 12.80 -31.90
C SER A 138 -6.41 13.91 -31.72
N LYS A 139 -6.13 14.91 -30.88
CA LYS A 139 -7.09 15.92 -30.38
C LYS A 139 -8.28 15.35 -29.60
N GLU A 140 -8.22 14.07 -29.23
CA GLU A 140 -9.27 13.36 -28.51
C GLU A 140 -8.80 13.02 -27.08
N LEU A 141 -9.60 13.38 -26.08
CA LEU A 141 -9.40 13.11 -24.65
C LEU A 141 -10.06 11.80 -24.19
N ALA A 142 -10.65 11.03 -25.10
CA ALA A 142 -11.27 9.75 -24.81
C ALA A 142 -11.09 8.76 -25.96
N LEU A 143 -11.08 7.48 -25.63
CA LEU A 143 -11.11 6.42 -26.64
C LEU A 143 -12.56 6.04 -26.97
N ASN A 144 -12.80 5.58 -28.20
CA ASN A 144 -14.05 4.90 -28.52
C ASN A 144 -14.11 3.54 -27.80
N GLY A 145 -15.31 2.98 -27.66
CA GLY A 145 -15.53 1.75 -26.87
C GLY A 145 -14.76 0.52 -27.37
N THR A 146 -14.48 0.41 -28.67
CA THR A 146 -13.72 -0.72 -29.23
C THR A 146 -12.23 -0.55 -28.94
N SER A 147 -11.66 0.62 -29.27
CA SER A 147 -10.27 0.95 -28.98
C SER A 147 -9.96 0.87 -27.49
N ALA A 148 -10.89 1.29 -26.62
CA ALA A 148 -10.74 1.17 -25.17
C ALA A 148 -10.56 -0.27 -24.69
N LYS A 149 -11.31 -1.23 -25.26
CA LYS A 149 -11.17 -2.66 -24.94
C LYS A 149 -9.80 -3.20 -25.36
N HIS A 150 -9.38 -2.90 -26.59
CA HIS A 150 -8.07 -3.33 -27.10
C HIS A 150 -6.93 -2.70 -26.29
N CYS A 151 -7.00 -1.40 -26.01
CA CYS A 151 -5.98 -0.69 -25.27
C CYS A 151 -5.86 -1.13 -23.82
N LEU A 152 -6.98 -1.37 -23.13
CA LEU A 152 -6.93 -1.91 -21.77
C LEU A 152 -6.34 -3.32 -21.74
N SER A 153 -6.69 -4.18 -22.70
CA SER A 153 -6.11 -5.51 -22.85
C SER A 153 -4.60 -5.45 -23.08
N ASP A 154 -4.16 -4.63 -24.04
CA ASP A 154 -2.73 -4.51 -24.40
C ASP A 154 -1.92 -3.92 -23.26
N PHE A 155 -2.44 -2.87 -22.60
CA PHE A 155 -1.84 -2.28 -21.40
C PHE A 155 -1.57 -3.34 -20.32
N GLN A 156 -2.57 -4.18 -20.02
CA GLN A 156 -2.40 -5.23 -19.02
C GLN A 156 -1.42 -6.31 -19.44
N GLN A 157 -1.45 -6.76 -20.70
CA GLN A 157 -0.49 -7.75 -21.19
C GLN A 157 0.93 -7.23 -21.04
N ILE A 158 1.17 -5.94 -21.29
CA ILE A 158 2.47 -5.30 -21.07
C ILE A 158 2.86 -5.34 -19.59
N LEU A 159 1.98 -4.92 -18.67
CA LEU A 159 2.28 -4.95 -17.23
C LEU A 159 2.53 -6.38 -16.72
N VAL A 160 1.69 -7.34 -17.10
CA VAL A 160 1.84 -8.75 -16.70
C VAL A 160 3.15 -9.32 -17.23
N SER A 161 3.53 -8.95 -18.47
CA SER A 161 4.81 -9.38 -19.04
C SER A 161 6.02 -8.87 -18.26
N GLN A 162 5.86 -7.80 -17.48
CA GLN A 162 6.88 -7.20 -16.61
C GLN A 162 6.75 -7.62 -15.13
N GLY A 163 5.91 -8.60 -14.80
CA GLY A 163 5.78 -9.16 -13.44
C GLY A 163 4.59 -8.65 -12.63
N ALA A 164 3.72 -7.82 -13.20
CA ALA A 164 2.49 -7.41 -12.54
C ALA A 164 1.52 -8.58 -12.35
N ASN A 165 0.61 -8.45 -11.38
CA ASN A 165 -0.47 -9.41 -11.19
C ASN A 165 -1.35 -9.52 -12.46
N ASN A 166 -1.85 -10.71 -12.78
CA ASN A 166 -2.69 -10.92 -13.98
C ASN A 166 -4.16 -10.52 -13.81
N SER A 167 -4.56 -10.12 -12.60
CA SER A 167 -5.94 -9.77 -12.23
C SER A 167 -6.09 -8.28 -11.88
N LEU A 168 -5.29 -7.39 -12.49
CA LEU A 168 -5.31 -5.95 -12.18
C LEU A 168 -6.68 -5.30 -12.44
N GLN A 169 -7.42 -5.79 -13.45
CA GLN A 169 -8.76 -5.29 -13.74
C GLN A 169 -9.69 -5.46 -12.53
N GLN A 170 -9.63 -6.61 -11.86
CA GLN A 170 -10.41 -6.90 -10.67
C GLN A 170 -9.85 -6.19 -9.44
N ILE A 171 -8.53 -6.22 -9.25
CA ILE A 171 -7.86 -5.61 -8.09
C ILE A 171 -8.10 -4.10 -8.05
N CYS A 172 -8.00 -3.43 -9.19
CA CYS A 172 -8.14 -1.97 -9.29
C CYS A 172 -9.50 -1.51 -9.79
N SER A 173 -10.45 -2.43 -10.02
CA SER A 173 -11.78 -2.12 -10.55
C SER A 173 -11.75 -1.23 -11.81
N ILE A 174 -10.78 -1.48 -12.69
CA ILE A 174 -10.63 -0.75 -13.96
C ILE A 174 -11.39 -1.48 -15.07
N HIS A 175 -12.09 -0.71 -15.91
CA HIS A 175 -12.90 -1.21 -17.02
C HIS A 175 -12.63 -0.40 -18.28
N ALA A 176 -12.95 -0.97 -19.45
CA ALA A 176 -12.79 -0.26 -20.72
C ALA A 176 -13.59 1.06 -20.77
N SER A 177 -14.74 1.13 -20.09
CA SER A 177 -15.52 2.37 -19.95
C SER A 177 -14.74 3.49 -19.25
N ASN A 178 -13.80 3.18 -18.36
CA ASN A 178 -12.96 4.20 -17.71
C ASN A 178 -11.97 4.86 -18.68
N LEU A 179 -11.79 4.34 -19.91
CA LEU A 179 -10.94 4.92 -20.95
C LEU A 179 -11.75 5.71 -22.00
N THR A 180 -13.09 5.65 -21.94
CA THR A 180 -13.98 6.40 -22.85
C THR A 180 -14.39 7.74 -22.23
N GLU A 181 -15.31 8.46 -22.88
CA GLU A 181 -15.90 9.71 -22.38
C GLU A 181 -16.96 9.48 -21.29
N GLY A 182 -17.39 8.23 -21.11
CA GLY A 182 -18.50 7.90 -20.23
C GLY A 182 -19.74 8.71 -20.60
N SER A 183 -20.27 9.44 -19.63
CA SER A 183 -21.40 10.36 -19.77
C SER A 183 -20.99 11.83 -19.92
N CYS A 184 -19.68 12.13 -20.01
CA CYS A 184 -19.24 13.50 -20.24
C CYS A 184 -19.52 13.93 -21.69
N PRO A 185 -20.15 15.09 -21.93
CA PRO A 185 -20.53 15.52 -23.28
C PRO A 185 -19.34 16.04 -24.12
N VAL A 186 -18.16 16.20 -23.50
CA VAL A 186 -16.97 16.77 -24.15
C VAL A 186 -15.85 15.74 -24.14
N LYS A 187 -15.31 15.45 -25.32
CA LYS A 187 -14.11 14.62 -25.50
C LYS A 187 -13.05 15.26 -26.38
N ASP A 188 -13.38 16.30 -27.15
CA ASP A 188 -12.41 16.98 -28.01
C ASP A 188 -11.61 18.04 -27.23
N VAL A 189 -10.32 18.18 -27.57
CA VAL A 189 -9.41 19.13 -26.91
C VAL A 189 -9.81 20.58 -27.19
N ASP A 190 -10.15 20.93 -28.42
CA ASP A 190 -10.44 22.32 -28.78
C ASP A 190 -11.78 22.75 -28.17
N GLU A 191 -12.76 21.85 -28.13
CA GLU A 191 -14.03 22.04 -27.41
C GLU A 191 -13.80 22.22 -25.90
N PHE A 192 -12.97 21.38 -25.28
CA PHE A 192 -12.60 21.51 -23.86
C PHE A 192 -12.02 22.91 -23.56
N GLU A 193 -11.07 23.35 -24.37
CA GLU A 193 -10.36 24.62 -24.19
C GLU A 193 -11.26 25.85 -24.40
N SER A 194 -12.38 25.69 -25.14
CA SER A 194 -13.39 26.74 -25.30
C SER A 194 -14.30 26.94 -24.07
N ILE A 195 -14.42 25.92 -23.20
CA ILE A 195 -15.35 25.91 -22.06
C ILE A 195 -14.61 26.18 -20.74
N VAL A 196 -13.43 25.59 -20.59
CA VAL A 196 -12.68 25.59 -19.34
C VAL A 196 -11.72 26.77 -19.31
N ASP A 197 -11.59 27.42 -18.14
CA ASP A 197 -10.51 28.36 -17.90
C ASP A 197 -9.19 27.58 -17.72
N THR A 198 -8.55 27.29 -18.85
CA THR A 198 -7.33 26.50 -18.94
C THR A 198 -6.16 27.17 -18.23
N SER A 199 -6.13 28.50 -18.19
CA SER A 199 -5.09 29.27 -17.51
C SER A 199 -5.15 29.10 -15.99
N ASN A 200 -6.34 29.19 -15.42
CA ASN A 200 -6.57 28.94 -14.00
C ASN A 200 -6.31 27.47 -13.64
N LEU A 201 -6.78 26.54 -14.49
CA LEU A 201 -6.59 25.10 -14.26
C LEU A 201 -5.10 24.71 -14.26
N ILE A 202 -4.32 25.18 -15.25
CA ILE A 202 -2.87 24.92 -15.31
C ILE A 202 -2.17 25.54 -14.09
N SER A 203 -2.41 26.83 -13.81
CA SER A 203 -1.73 27.51 -12.69
C SER A 203 -2.02 26.88 -11.32
N SER A 204 -3.23 26.32 -11.15
CA SER A 204 -3.63 25.60 -9.93
C SER A 204 -2.94 24.22 -9.80
N CYS A 205 -2.58 23.57 -10.91
CA CYS A 205 -2.15 22.16 -10.94
C CYS A 205 -0.70 21.93 -11.40
N GLU A 206 -0.01 22.94 -11.92
CA GLU A 206 1.34 22.79 -12.50
C GLU A 206 2.41 22.49 -11.43
N LYS A 207 2.28 23.11 -10.25
CA LYS A 207 3.20 23.00 -9.11
C LYS A 207 2.43 22.65 -7.85
N ILE A 208 1.87 21.45 -7.82
CA ILE A 208 1.18 20.95 -6.64
C ILE A 208 2.17 20.79 -5.49
N ASP A 209 1.95 21.55 -4.42
CA ASP A 209 2.51 21.25 -3.12
C ASP A 209 1.74 20.06 -2.54
N LEU A 210 2.35 18.88 -2.66
CA LEU A 210 1.74 17.61 -2.29
C LEU A 210 1.35 17.51 -0.82
N VAL A 211 1.98 18.30 0.06
CA VAL A 211 1.66 18.36 1.49
C VAL A 211 0.40 19.21 1.71
N ASN A 212 0.38 20.40 1.10
CA ASN A 212 -0.73 21.35 1.29
C ASN A 212 -1.95 21.02 0.44
N GLU A 213 -1.80 20.41 -0.73
CA GLU A 213 -2.90 20.10 -1.66
C GLU A 213 -3.95 19.17 -1.05
N CYS A 214 -3.55 18.22 -0.20
CA CYS A 214 -4.52 17.36 0.47
C CYS A 214 -5.46 18.13 1.41
N CYS A 215 -5.04 19.33 1.83
CA CYS A 215 -5.76 20.19 2.76
C CYS A 215 -6.44 21.36 2.08
N GLU A 216 -5.69 22.14 1.30
CA GLU A 216 -6.18 23.34 0.64
C GLU A 216 -6.97 23.00 -0.64
N GLN A 217 -6.70 21.84 -1.24
CA GLN A 217 -7.42 21.30 -2.40
C GLN A 217 -7.47 22.27 -3.58
N VAL A 218 -6.41 23.05 -3.81
CA VAL A 218 -6.40 24.10 -4.83
C VAL A 218 -6.58 23.49 -6.22
N CYS A 219 -5.77 22.48 -6.56
CA CYS A 219 -5.89 21.79 -7.84
C CYS A 219 -7.17 20.95 -7.91
N GLN A 220 -7.53 20.22 -6.84
CA GLN A 220 -8.77 19.43 -6.80
C GLN A 220 -10.03 20.28 -7.01
N ASN A 221 -10.08 21.49 -6.45
CA ASN A 221 -11.18 22.42 -6.63
C ASN A 221 -11.23 22.94 -8.07
N ALA A 222 -10.08 23.33 -8.64
CA ALA A 222 -10.00 23.75 -10.04
C ALA A 222 -10.47 22.64 -11.01
N ILE A 223 -10.06 21.39 -10.76
CA ILE A 223 -10.51 20.22 -11.52
C ILE A 223 -12.01 20.01 -11.40
N SER A 224 -12.55 20.11 -10.17
CA SER A 224 -13.97 19.88 -9.91
C SER A 224 -14.85 20.95 -10.57
N GLU A 225 -14.42 22.22 -10.53
CA GLU A 225 -15.12 23.30 -11.21
C GLU A 225 -15.05 23.17 -12.74
N ALA A 226 -13.91 22.76 -13.31
CA ALA A 226 -13.82 22.45 -14.72
C ALA A 226 -14.75 21.29 -15.12
N ALA A 227 -14.78 20.21 -14.32
CA ALA A 227 -15.64 19.05 -14.58
C ALA A 227 -17.14 19.42 -14.57
N LYS A 228 -17.58 20.22 -13.59
CA LYS A 228 -18.97 20.71 -13.52
C LYS A 228 -19.33 21.55 -14.73
N LYS A 229 -18.45 22.46 -15.18
CA LYS A 229 -18.68 23.27 -16.39
C LYS A 229 -18.89 22.40 -17.63
N LEU A 230 -18.08 21.35 -17.80
CA LEU A 230 -18.26 20.40 -18.89
C LEU A 230 -19.57 19.62 -18.76
N ALA A 231 -19.90 19.14 -17.56
CA ALA A 231 -21.12 18.38 -17.29
C ALA A 231 -22.41 19.19 -17.56
N LEU A 232 -22.36 20.50 -17.33
CA LEU A 232 -23.48 21.41 -17.56
C LEU A 232 -23.86 21.56 -19.05
N LYS A 233 -22.91 21.36 -19.98
CA LYS A 233 -23.17 21.42 -21.42
C LYS A 233 -24.20 20.39 -21.90
N ALA A 234 -24.33 19.27 -21.20
CA ALA A 234 -25.37 18.28 -21.51
C ALA A 234 -26.79 18.87 -21.36
N TYR A 235 -27.00 19.83 -20.45
CA TYR A 235 -28.29 20.52 -20.31
C TYR A 235 -28.57 21.47 -21.46
N ASP A 236 -27.55 22.15 -22.00
CA ASP A 236 -27.69 23.00 -23.19
C ASP A 236 -28.08 22.17 -24.42
N LEU A 237 -27.55 20.95 -24.55
CA LEU A 237 -27.93 20.00 -25.61
C LEU A 237 -29.34 19.42 -25.40
N MET A 238 -29.74 19.14 -24.16
CA MET A 238 -31.06 18.58 -23.85
C MET A 238 -32.21 19.60 -23.89
N ASN A 239 -31.92 20.90 -23.71
CA ASN A 239 -32.90 21.97 -23.90
C ASN A 239 -33.39 22.10 -25.36
N ILE A 240 -32.79 21.37 -26.31
CA ILE A 240 -33.21 21.32 -27.72
C ILE A 240 -34.20 20.16 -27.98
N ASP A 241 -34.14 19.05 -27.22
CA ASP A 241 -34.83 17.78 -27.57
C ASP A 241 -35.87 17.27 -26.55
N GLY A 242 -36.17 18.04 -25.49
CA GLY A 242 -37.32 17.79 -24.61
C GLY A 242 -37.33 16.45 -23.84
N HIS A 243 -36.24 15.68 -23.88
CA HIS A 243 -36.11 14.41 -23.18
C HIS A 243 -35.25 14.54 -21.93
N HIS A 244 -35.89 14.47 -20.76
CA HIS A 244 -35.23 14.34 -19.47
C HIS A 244 -34.62 12.94 -19.29
N ALA A 245 -33.48 12.68 -19.93
CA ALA A 245 -32.58 11.63 -19.45
C ALA A 245 -31.69 12.25 -18.38
N VAL A 246 -32.19 12.30 -17.14
CA VAL A 246 -31.38 12.64 -15.97
C VAL A 246 -30.36 11.50 -15.78
N THR A 247 -29.24 11.57 -16.49
CA THR A 247 -28.02 10.90 -16.01
C THR A 247 -27.73 11.49 -14.63
N ASP A 248 -27.49 10.62 -13.66
CA ASP A 248 -27.07 11.01 -12.32
C ASP A 248 -25.92 12.02 -12.44
N GLN A 249 -26.19 13.26 -12.03
CA GLN A 249 -25.25 14.38 -12.15
C GLN A 249 -23.91 14.02 -11.51
N SER A 250 -23.91 13.23 -10.43
CA SER A 250 -22.68 12.80 -9.76
C SER A 250 -21.83 11.87 -10.62
N THR A 251 -22.45 10.98 -11.39
CA THR A 251 -21.77 10.08 -12.32
C THR A 251 -21.15 10.88 -13.47
N ARG A 252 -21.90 11.84 -14.01
CA ARG A 252 -21.44 12.70 -15.10
C ARG A 252 -20.33 13.66 -14.69
N ASP A 253 -20.41 14.24 -13.49
CA ASP A 253 -19.33 15.03 -12.91
C ASP A 253 -18.05 14.18 -12.75
N GLY A 254 -18.20 12.91 -12.34
CA GLY A 254 -17.10 11.95 -12.25
C GLY A 254 -16.45 11.62 -13.60
N ASP A 255 -17.26 11.39 -14.64
CA ASP A 255 -16.77 11.13 -15.99
C ASP A 255 -16.07 12.36 -16.57
N CYS A 256 -16.64 13.56 -16.40
CA CYS A 256 -16.00 14.80 -16.82
C CYS A 256 -14.73 15.11 -16.05
N ARG A 257 -14.64 14.73 -14.77
CA ARG A 257 -13.39 14.81 -14.01
C ARG A 257 -12.28 13.99 -14.67
N ASN A 258 -12.58 12.80 -15.20
CA ASN A 258 -11.59 12.00 -15.92
C ASN A 258 -11.11 12.68 -17.21
N ILE A 259 -11.99 13.35 -17.95
CA ILE A 259 -11.63 14.16 -19.13
C ILE A 259 -10.68 15.29 -18.75
N VAL A 260 -10.97 16.04 -17.67
CA VAL A 260 -10.10 17.11 -17.15
C VAL A 260 -8.71 16.59 -16.81
N LEU A 261 -8.62 15.43 -16.14
CA LEU A 261 -7.33 14.83 -15.78
C LEU A 261 -6.51 14.39 -16.99
N ARG A 262 -7.15 13.86 -18.04
CA ARG A 262 -6.48 13.48 -19.29
C ARG A 262 -5.98 14.72 -20.04
N TRP A 263 -6.75 15.81 -20.05
CA TRP A 263 -6.31 17.07 -20.64
C TRP A 263 -5.12 17.65 -19.87
N LEU A 264 -5.17 17.68 -18.54
CA LEU A 264 -4.03 18.07 -17.69
C LEU A 264 -2.78 17.23 -18.00
N ALA A 265 -2.95 15.91 -18.15
CA ALA A 265 -1.85 15.04 -18.51
C ALA A 265 -1.27 15.33 -19.91
N ASN A 266 -2.04 15.94 -20.83
CA ASN A 266 -1.54 16.40 -22.11
C ASN A 266 -0.67 17.67 -22.00
N LYS A 267 -0.88 18.52 -20.98
CA LYS A 267 -0.13 19.77 -20.81
C LYS A 267 1.23 19.60 -20.16
N HIS A 268 1.49 18.43 -19.58
CA HIS A 268 2.75 18.12 -18.94
C HIS A 268 3.51 17.00 -19.66
N ASN A 269 4.79 16.84 -19.33
CA ASN A 269 5.52 15.62 -19.67
C ASN A 269 5.00 14.44 -18.80
N PRO A 270 5.18 13.18 -19.23
CA PRO A 270 4.67 12.01 -18.51
C PRO A 270 5.06 11.95 -17.02
N SER A 271 6.32 12.29 -16.69
CA SER A 271 6.81 12.25 -15.31
C SER A 271 6.16 13.29 -14.40
N GLN A 272 5.98 14.53 -14.88
CA GLN A 272 5.28 15.57 -14.13
C GLN A 272 3.79 15.24 -13.99
N ALA A 273 3.16 14.74 -15.05
CA ALA A 273 1.77 14.29 -14.99
C ALA A 273 1.58 13.14 -13.99
N LYS A 274 2.50 12.15 -13.95
CA LYS A 274 2.53 11.09 -12.93
C LYS A 274 2.50 11.68 -11.52
N LYS A 275 3.39 12.63 -11.22
CA LYS A 275 3.50 13.26 -9.89
C LYS A 275 2.21 13.95 -9.48
N VAL A 276 1.62 14.74 -10.38
CA VAL A 276 0.35 15.44 -10.16
C VAL A 276 -0.78 14.45 -9.89
N LEU A 277 -0.97 13.47 -10.77
CA LEU A 277 -2.07 12.51 -10.67
C LEU A 277 -1.97 11.61 -9.43
N ARG A 278 -0.76 11.10 -9.13
CA ARG A 278 -0.52 10.34 -7.90
C ARG A 278 -0.75 11.18 -6.65
N GLY A 279 -0.29 12.43 -6.66
CA GLY A 279 -0.52 13.37 -5.56
C GLY A 279 -1.99 13.55 -5.24
N LEU A 280 -2.78 13.87 -6.26
CA LEU A 280 -4.24 14.04 -6.16
C LEU A 280 -4.94 12.76 -5.69
N SER A 281 -4.53 11.60 -6.22
CA SER A 281 -5.08 10.30 -5.82
C SER A 281 -4.77 9.97 -4.35
N ASN A 282 -3.51 10.16 -3.93
CA ASN A 282 -3.04 9.94 -2.56
C ASN A 282 -3.83 10.75 -1.53
N CYS A 283 -4.12 12.02 -1.84
CA CYS A 283 -4.96 12.86 -0.99
C CYS A 283 -6.38 12.33 -0.80
N LYS A 284 -6.94 11.64 -1.81
CA LYS A 284 -8.28 11.03 -1.73
C LYS A 284 -8.26 9.75 -0.90
N ILE A 285 -7.31 8.85 -1.16
CA ILE A 285 -7.24 7.55 -0.47
C ILE A 285 -6.88 7.66 1.01
N ASN A 286 -6.17 8.72 1.42
CA ASN A 286 -5.80 8.94 2.83
C ASN A 286 -6.94 9.38 3.73
N LYS A 287 -8.13 9.66 3.18
CA LYS A 287 -9.32 10.08 3.94
C LYS A 287 -10.23 8.90 4.32
N VAL A 288 -9.83 7.67 4.01
CA VAL A 288 -10.66 6.47 4.16
C VAL A 288 -9.80 5.31 4.68
N CYS A 289 -10.30 4.59 5.67
CA CYS A 289 -9.70 3.32 6.08
C CYS A 289 -9.99 2.23 5.03
N PRO A 290 -8.96 1.58 4.45
CA PRO A 290 -9.16 0.54 3.44
C PRO A 290 -9.50 -0.84 4.04
N LEU A 291 -9.43 -1.00 5.37
CA LEU A 291 -9.66 -2.28 6.04
C LEU A 291 -11.15 -2.57 6.20
N VAL A 292 -11.52 -3.82 5.94
CA VAL A 292 -12.84 -4.34 6.25
C VAL A 292 -12.81 -4.83 7.69
N PHE A 293 -13.71 -4.30 8.52
CA PHE A 293 -13.85 -4.69 9.93
C PHE A 293 -14.92 -5.77 10.10
N PRO A 294 -14.54 -7.04 10.35
CA PRO A 294 -15.49 -8.11 10.66
C PRO A 294 -16.22 -7.86 11.98
N ASP A 295 -17.16 -8.73 12.30
CA ASP A 295 -17.89 -8.71 13.57
C ASP A 295 -16.94 -8.65 14.78
N VAL A 296 -17.19 -7.68 15.68
CA VAL A 296 -16.35 -7.39 16.86
C VAL A 296 -16.77 -8.19 18.10
N SER A 297 -17.81 -9.02 18.03
CA SER A 297 -18.29 -9.82 19.18
C SER A 297 -17.22 -10.71 19.83
N PRO A 298 -16.20 -11.23 19.12
CA PRO A 298 -15.11 -11.97 19.78
C PRO A 298 -14.31 -11.09 20.75
N VAL A 299 -14.17 -9.80 20.46
CA VAL A 299 -13.50 -8.82 21.32
C VAL A 299 -14.40 -8.42 22.48
N THR A 300 -15.69 -8.18 22.22
CA THR A 300 -16.63 -7.71 23.26
C THR A 300 -16.84 -8.74 24.36
N LYS A 301 -16.84 -10.04 24.03
CA LYS A 301 -16.88 -11.13 25.02
C LYS A 301 -15.71 -11.11 26.00
N GLY A 302 -14.53 -10.70 25.54
CA GLY A 302 -13.32 -10.62 26.37
C GLY A 302 -13.16 -9.28 27.09
N CYS A 303 -13.70 -8.20 26.53
CA CYS A 303 -13.40 -6.82 26.93
C CYS A 303 -14.60 -6.03 27.49
N HIS A 304 -15.73 -6.67 27.78
CA HIS A 304 -16.92 -5.99 28.32
C HIS A 304 -16.62 -5.22 29.63
N ASP A 305 -17.42 -4.17 29.87
CA ASP A 305 -17.32 -3.33 31.05
C ASP A 305 -17.38 -4.17 32.34
N GLY A 306 -16.27 -4.14 33.09
CA GLY A 306 -16.05 -5.03 34.24
C GLY A 306 -14.86 -6.00 34.10
N VAL A 307 -14.03 -5.86 33.05
CA VAL A 307 -12.79 -6.63 32.77
C VAL A 307 -12.15 -7.21 34.04
N SER A 308 -12.50 -8.46 34.37
CA SER A 308 -11.87 -9.22 35.45
C SER A 308 -10.62 -9.96 34.98
N ASP A 309 -10.49 -10.18 33.65
CA ASP A 309 -9.34 -10.81 33.01
C ASP A 309 -8.82 -9.97 31.83
N GLN A 310 -7.87 -9.07 32.13
CA GLN A 310 -7.19 -8.23 31.14
C GLN A 310 -6.49 -9.06 30.05
N ARG A 311 -5.96 -10.24 30.39
CA ARG A 311 -5.21 -11.08 29.45
C ARG A 311 -6.14 -11.65 28.39
N ALA A 312 -7.33 -12.11 28.78
CA ALA A 312 -8.34 -12.58 27.84
C ALA A 312 -8.78 -11.48 26.86
N CYS A 313 -9.02 -10.26 27.37
CA CYS A 313 -9.36 -9.10 26.55
C CYS A 313 -8.27 -8.81 25.50
N CYS A 314 -7.01 -8.67 25.93
CA CYS A 314 -5.92 -8.31 25.03
C CYS A 314 -5.58 -9.41 24.02
N ASN A 315 -5.73 -10.68 24.39
CA ASN A 315 -5.58 -11.79 23.44
C ASN A 315 -6.67 -11.77 22.35
N ALA A 316 -7.92 -11.46 22.73
CA ALA A 316 -9.02 -11.34 21.77
C ALA A 316 -8.79 -10.16 20.81
N LEU A 317 -8.36 -9.01 21.35
CA LEU A 317 -8.07 -7.82 20.56
C LEU A 317 -6.87 -8.01 19.63
N ALA A 318 -5.77 -8.62 20.11
CA ALA A 318 -4.61 -8.96 19.28
C ALA A 318 -4.97 -9.96 18.17
N GLY A 319 -5.79 -10.98 18.50
CA GLY A 319 -6.30 -11.94 17.52
C GLY A 319 -7.20 -11.30 16.46
N TYR A 320 -7.94 -10.24 16.82
CA TYR A 320 -8.73 -9.45 15.88
C TYR A 320 -7.82 -8.57 15.00
N ALA A 321 -6.88 -7.83 15.60
CA ALA A 321 -5.91 -7.00 14.89
C ALA A 321 -5.10 -7.81 13.87
N SER A 322 -4.60 -9.00 14.24
CA SER A 322 -3.88 -9.90 13.32
C SER A 322 -4.69 -10.27 12.07
N ARG A 323 -6.02 -10.36 12.16
CA ARG A 323 -6.88 -10.59 10.98
C ARG A 323 -7.00 -9.33 10.11
N LEU A 324 -7.02 -8.15 10.71
CA LEU A 324 -7.03 -6.89 9.99
C LEU A 324 -5.72 -6.67 9.22
N GLN A 325 -4.58 -6.93 9.87
CA GLN A 325 -3.25 -6.76 9.29
C GLN A 325 -3.09 -7.56 7.99
N LYS A 326 -3.72 -8.73 7.88
CA LYS A 326 -3.65 -9.60 6.70
C LYS A 326 -4.39 -9.06 5.47
N GLN A 327 -4.98 -7.87 5.51
CA GLN A 327 -5.78 -7.35 4.39
C GLN A 327 -5.00 -6.42 3.47
N SER A 328 -4.23 -5.46 4.00
CA SER A 328 -3.63 -4.41 3.17
C SER A 328 -2.49 -3.67 3.89
N PHE A 329 -1.60 -3.06 3.11
CA PHE A 329 -0.74 -1.99 3.60
C PHE A 329 -1.57 -0.72 3.78
N THR A 330 -1.31 0.02 4.87
CA THR A 330 -1.95 1.31 5.13
C THR A 330 -0.91 2.42 5.26
N THR A 331 -1.31 3.64 4.91
CA THR A 331 -0.54 4.83 5.25
C THR A 331 -0.73 5.21 6.72
N ASN A 332 0.15 6.06 7.24
CA ASN A 332 0.02 6.63 8.58
C ASN A 332 -1.36 7.29 8.82
N LEU A 333 -1.89 8.04 7.85
CA LEU A 333 -3.20 8.68 7.93
C LEU A 333 -4.35 7.67 7.87
N GLN A 334 -4.27 6.69 6.97
CA GLN A 334 -5.29 5.64 6.89
C GLN A 334 -5.35 4.82 8.19
N ALA A 335 -4.20 4.53 8.81
CA ALA A 335 -4.16 3.81 10.07
C ALA A 335 -4.84 4.56 11.21
N LEU A 336 -4.78 5.89 11.24
CA LEU A 336 -5.53 6.72 12.21
C LEU A 336 -7.04 6.55 12.00
N ASP A 337 -7.52 6.64 10.76
CA ASP A 337 -8.94 6.44 10.43
C ASP A 337 -9.40 5.01 10.72
N CYS A 338 -8.55 4.02 10.48
CA CYS A 338 -8.81 2.61 10.81
C CYS A 338 -8.92 2.40 12.32
N ALA A 339 -8.00 2.99 13.10
CA ALA A 339 -8.03 2.94 14.56
C ALA A 339 -9.31 3.57 15.12
N ALA A 340 -9.69 4.74 14.61
CA ALA A 340 -10.93 5.41 14.99
C ALA A 340 -12.17 4.56 14.65
N THR A 341 -12.20 3.97 13.45
CA THR A 341 -13.32 3.12 12.99
C THR A 341 -13.53 1.90 13.89
N LEU A 342 -12.45 1.17 14.22
CA LEU A 342 -12.54 0.06 15.16
C LEU A 342 -12.96 0.52 16.57
N GLY A 343 -12.41 1.64 17.05
CA GLY A 343 -12.73 2.15 18.38
C GLY A 343 -14.20 2.53 18.50
N MET A 344 -14.77 3.18 17.49
CA MET A 344 -16.20 3.51 17.43
C MET A 344 -17.08 2.26 17.39
N LYS A 345 -16.67 1.21 16.64
CA LYS A 345 -17.37 -0.09 16.63
C LYS A 345 -17.37 -0.75 18.00
N LEU A 346 -16.24 -0.73 18.70
CA LEU A 346 -16.13 -1.29 20.06
C LEU A 346 -16.97 -0.51 21.07
N GLN A 347 -16.99 0.82 20.99
CA GLN A 347 -17.83 1.67 21.84
C GLN A 347 -19.32 1.43 21.62
N LYS A 348 -19.74 1.20 20.37
CA LYS A 348 -21.13 0.87 20.05
C LYS A 348 -21.59 -0.44 20.71
N GLU A 349 -20.66 -1.34 21.00
CA GLU A 349 -20.90 -2.60 21.70
C GLU A 349 -20.65 -2.51 23.23
N ASN A 350 -20.75 -1.30 23.79
CA ASN A 350 -20.59 -1.01 25.22
C ASN A 350 -19.21 -1.35 25.80
N ILE A 351 -18.13 -1.14 25.03
CA ILE A 351 -16.76 -1.09 25.56
C ILE A 351 -16.41 0.38 25.78
N THR A 352 -16.48 0.84 27.03
CA THR A 352 -16.25 2.27 27.35
C THR A 352 -14.81 2.58 27.74
N LYS A 353 -14.09 1.59 28.27
CA LYS A 353 -12.67 1.72 28.63
C LYS A 353 -11.77 1.73 27.40
N ASN A 354 -10.68 2.50 27.48
CA ASN A 354 -9.65 2.55 26.44
C ASN A 354 -8.86 1.23 26.37
N VAL A 355 -9.38 0.27 25.61
CA VAL A 355 -8.72 -1.04 25.44
C VAL A 355 -7.48 -0.98 24.55
N TYR A 356 -7.31 0.09 23.76
CA TYR A 356 -6.07 0.28 22.99
C TYR A 356 -4.89 0.56 23.90
N GLU A 357 -5.06 1.44 24.87
CA GLU A 357 -4.04 1.73 25.89
C GLU A 357 -3.77 0.50 26.77
N LEU A 358 -4.83 -0.19 27.21
CA LEU A 358 -4.74 -1.39 28.05
C LEU A 358 -3.94 -2.53 27.40
N CYS A 359 -4.10 -2.70 26.09
CA CYS A 359 -3.53 -3.80 25.33
C CYS A 359 -2.38 -3.39 24.41
N HIS A 360 -1.90 -2.15 24.55
CA HIS A 360 -0.80 -1.57 23.76
C HIS A 360 -1.00 -1.67 22.24
N ILE A 361 -2.23 -1.41 21.77
CA ILE A 361 -2.52 -1.33 20.35
C ILE A 361 -1.88 -0.07 19.77
N SER A 362 -1.21 -0.24 18.64
CA SER A 362 -0.45 0.76 17.94
C SER A 362 -0.94 0.92 16.50
N LEU A 363 -0.61 2.03 15.85
CA LEU A 363 -1.08 2.30 14.48
C LEU A 363 -0.62 1.24 13.47
N LYS A 364 0.57 0.65 13.69
CA LYS A 364 1.07 -0.44 12.85
C LYS A 364 0.15 -1.66 12.87
N ASP A 365 -0.65 -1.83 13.93
CA ASP A 365 -1.57 -2.97 14.04
C ASP A 365 -2.72 -2.93 13.03
N PHE A 366 -2.83 -1.85 12.27
CA PHE A 366 -3.75 -1.66 11.15
C PHE A 366 -3.05 -1.73 9.78
N SER A 367 -1.85 -2.31 9.70
CA SER A 367 -1.11 -2.54 8.45
C SER A 367 -0.50 -3.94 8.46
N LEU A 368 -0.23 -4.50 7.28
CA LEU A 368 0.38 -5.83 7.13
C LEU A 368 1.72 -5.94 7.89
N GLN A 369 1.79 -6.81 8.91
CA GLN A 369 2.93 -6.90 9.84
C GLN A 369 4.02 -7.90 9.43
N GLU A 370 3.72 -8.96 8.65
CA GLU A 370 4.72 -9.99 8.30
C GLU A 370 5.88 -9.46 7.43
N SER A 371 5.81 -8.21 6.96
CA SER A 371 6.89 -7.50 6.28
C SER A 371 6.81 -5.96 6.39
N GLY A 372 5.82 -5.42 7.11
CA GLY A 372 5.35 -4.07 6.83
C GLY A 372 5.42 -3.09 8.00
N CYS A 373 5.65 -1.87 7.56
CA CYS A 373 5.60 -0.63 8.29
C CYS A 373 4.36 0.16 7.82
N LEU A 374 4.11 1.33 8.40
CA LEU A 374 3.17 2.26 7.80
C LEU A 374 3.85 2.99 6.64
N LEU A 375 3.16 3.05 5.51
CA LEU A 375 3.62 3.83 4.38
C LEU A 375 3.46 5.33 4.69
N PRO A 376 4.28 6.19 4.07
CA PRO A 376 4.06 7.63 4.11
C PRO A 376 2.66 7.97 3.58
N SER A 377 2.11 9.10 4.02
CA SER A 377 0.89 9.67 3.44
C SER A 377 1.02 9.90 1.93
N MET A 378 2.24 10.04 1.44
CA MET A 378 2.54 9.98 0.01
C MET A 378 3.45 8.80 -0.29
N PRO A 379 2.90 7.61 -0.52
CA PRO A 379 3.70 6.43 -0.82
C PRO A 379 4.55 6.63 -2.07
N SER A 380 5.83 6.30 -1.96
CA SER A 380 6.74 6.19 -3.09
C SER A 380 6.45 4.95 -3.91
N ASP A 381 7.06 4.85 -5.09
CA ASP A 381 7.08 3.61 -5.88
C ASP A 381 7.72 2.47 -5.05
N VAL A 382 7.26 1.25 -5.28
CA VAL A 382 7.84 0.02 -4.74
C VAL A 382 9.25 -0.14 -5.31
N ILE A 383 10.20 -0.50 -4.46
CA ILE A 383 11.60 -0.65 -4.86
C ILE A 383 11.88 -2.13 -5.07
N LEU A 384 12.14 -2.49 -6.33
CA LEU A 384 12.64 -3.82 -6.68
C LEU A 384 14.17 -3.77 -6.75
N ASP A 385 14.84 -4.46 -5.83
CA ASP A 385 16.29 -4.62 -5.83
C ASP A 385 16.67 -6.07 -6.12
N GLN A 386 17.68 -6.26 -6.97
CA GLN A 386 18.12 -7.58 -7.42
C GLN A 386 18.71 -8.46 -6.30
N TYR A 387 19.14 -7.86 -5.18
CA TYR A 387 19.69 -8.59 -4.03
C TYR A 387 18.69 -8.71 -2.87
N SER A 388 17.84 -7.69 -2.70
CA SER A 388 16.94 -7.54 -1.56
C SER A 388 15.49 -7.95 -1.86
N GLY A 389 15.16 -8.17 -3.15
CA GLY A 389 13.80 -8.43 -3.59
C GLY A 389 12.93 -7.18 -3.58
N ILE A 390 11.67 -7.34 -3.18
CA ILE A 390 10.68 -6.26 -3.12
C ILE A 390 10.82 -5.53 -1.77
N SER A 391 10.92 -4.20 -1.81
CA SER A 391 11.03 -3.37 -0.61
C SER A 391 10.19 -2.10 -0.72
N PHE A 392 9.83 -1.54 0.43
CA PHE A 392 8.98 -0.35 0.54
C PHE A 392 9.65 0.71 1.40
N LEU A 393 9.37 1.98 1.11
CA LEU A 393 9.76 3.09 1.96
C LEU A 393 8.77 3.23 3.12
N CYS A 394 9.29 3.14 4.33
CA CYS A 394 8.52 3.24 5.58
C CYS A 394 8.54 4.68 6.12
N ASP A 395 7.39 5.14 6.60
CA ASP A 395 7.28 6.40 7.36
C ASP A 395 7.38 6.14 8.87
N LEU A 396 6.62 5.18 9.37
CA LEU A 396 6.63 4.80 10.77
C LEU A 396 7.02 3.34 10.92
N ASN A 397 8.12 3.13 11.64
CA ASN A 397 8.56 1.82 12.11
C ASN A 397 8.41 1.67 13.64
N ASP A 398 8.07 2.77 14.33
CA ASP A 398 7.90 2.81 15.78
C ASP A 398 6.46 2.45 16.19
N ASN A 399 6.29 1.93 17.42
CA ASN A 399 4.99 1.52 17.98
C ASN A 399 4.17 2.72 18.48
N ILE A 400 3.83 3.67 17.60
CA ILE A 400 2.98 4.80 17.98
C ILE A 400 1.61 4.28 18.47
N PRO A 401 1.17 4.63 19.70
CA PRO A 401 -0.13 4.18 20.23
C PRO A 401 -1.30 4.59 19.34
N ALA A 402 -2.25 3.68 19.14
CA ALA A 402 -3.46 3.96 18.39
C ALA A 402 -4.40 4.86 19.23
N PRO A 403 -4.98 5.92 18.65
CA PRO A 403 -5.89 6.79 19.38
C PRO A 403 -7.22 6.08 19.67
N TRP A 404 -7.68 6.17 20.91
CA TRP A 404 -9.04 5.78 21.27
C TRP A 404 -10.00 6.94 20.97
N PRO A 405 -11.07 6.73 20.18
CA PRO A 405 -11.96 7.82 19.82
C PRO A 405 -12.67 8.36 21.06
N SER A 406 -12.77 9.68 21.20
CA SER A 406 -13.69 10.28 22.17
C SER A 406 -15.12 10.19 21.60
N THR A 407 -16.12 9.93 22.45
CA THR A 407 -17.54 9.76 22.05
C THR A 407 -18.15 10.95 21.28
N SER A 408 -17.43 12.07 21.18
CA SER A 408 -17.85 13.31 20.51
C SER A 408 -16.94 13.78 19.38
N GLN A 409 -15.91 13.02 18.96
CA GLN A 409 -14.97 13.47 17.94
C GLN A 409 -14.91 12.52 16.74
N LEU A 410 -15.37 13.02 15.59
CA LEU A 410 -14.95 12.50 14.28
C LEU A 410 -13.41 12.59 14.18
N PRO A 411 -12.76 11.69 13.43
CA PRO A 411 -11.32 11.80 13.18
C PRO A 411 -10.99 13.23 12.77
N ALA A 412 -10.08 13.86 13.50
CA ALA A 412 -9.64 15.20 13.18
C ALA A 412 -9.11 15.19 11.75
N GLN A 413 -9.77 15.91 10.85
CA GLN A 413 -9.23 16.14 9.52
C GLN A 413 -7.83 16.76 9.73
N SER A 414 -6.80 16.07 9.24
CA SER A 414 -5.37 16.41 9.44
C SER A 414 -5.00 17.84 9.05
N CYS A 415 -5.91 18.52 8.37
CA CYS A 415 -5.81 19.86 7.81
C CYS A 415 -6.28 20.98 8.75
N ASN A 416 -6.79 20.65 9.94
CA ASN A 416 -7.19 21.66 10.91
C ASN A 416 -5.94 22.21 11.63
N LYS A 417 -5.44 23.37 11.18
CA LYS A 417 -4.21 24.04 11.67
C LYS A 417 -4.17 24.28 13.20
N THR A 418 -5.28 24.11 13.90
CA THR A 418 -5.46 24.34 15.34
C THR A 418 -5.48 23.09 16.21
N ILE A 419 -5.60 21.89 15.64
CA ILE A 419 -5.52 20.66 16.44
C ILE A 419 -4.04 20.28 16.51
N LYS A 420 -3.47 20.37 17.72
CA LYS A 420 -2.18 19.75 18.04
C LYS A 420 -2.35 18.23 17.94
N ILE A 421 -2.34 17.70 16.72
CA ILE A 421 -1.94 16.30 16.52
C ILE A 421 -0.58 16.21 17.22
N PRO A 422 -0.37 15.25 18.14
CA PRO A 422 0.95 15.01 18.69
C PRO A 422 1.89 14.97 17.49
N ALA A 423 2.89 15.85 17.45
CA ALA A 423 3.79 15.94 16.31
C ALA A 423 4.18 14.52 15.96
N LEU A 424 3.75 14.02 14.79
CA LEU A 424 4.28 12.74 14.32
C LEU A 424 5.79 12.94 14.37
N PRO A 425 6.53 12.05 15.06
CA PRO A 425 7.97 12.20 15.18
C PRO A 425 8.50 12.44 13.76
N ALA A 426 9.26 13.54 13.62
CA ALA A 426 9.78 13.97 12.33
C ALA A 426 10.34 12.75 11.59
N ALA A 427 9.88 12.54 10.35
CA ALA A 427 10.20 11.39 9.51
C ALA A 427 11.63 10.91 9.79
N ALA A 428 11.77 9.86 10.60
CA ALA A 428 13.07 9.31 10.90
C ALA A 428 13.58 8.76 9.57
N SER A 429 14.66 9.35 9.07
CA SER A 429 15.37 8.99 7.83
C SER A 429 14.93 7.62 7.29
N GLY A 430 14.09 7.62 6.24
CA GLY A 430 13.35 6.45 5.80
C GLY A 430 14.19 5.17 5.84
N GLN A 431 13.87 4.31 6.81
CA GLN A 431 14.55 3.02 6.91
C GLN A 431 13.97 2.12 5.83
N ARG A 432 14.85 1.63 4.95
CA ARG A 432 14.49 0.50 4.09
C ARG A 432 14.27 -0.69 5.02
N SER A 433 13.08 -1.29 4.97
CA SER A 433 12.89 -2.62 5.54
C SER A 433 13.72 -3.59 4.70
N ILE A 434 14.95 -3.85 5.14
CA ILE A 434 15.87 -4.80 4.49
C ILE A 434 15.89 -6.07 5.33
N TYR A 435 15.55 -7.19 4.72
CA TYR A 435 15.85 -8.51 5.24
C TYR A 435 17.33 -8.84 4.95
N SER A 436 18.24 -8.65 5.90
CA SER A 436 19.65 -9.05 5.70
C SER A 436 20.47 -9.15 6.99
N LYS A 437 20.43 -10.34 7.61
CA LYS A 437 21.56 -10.87 8.41
C LYS A 437 21.88 -12.33 8.10
N ASP A 438 20.92 -13.10 7.58
CA ASP A 438 21.08 -14.54 7.35
C ASP A 438 21.84 -14.91 6.04
N VAL A 439 21.93 -13.98 5.08
CA VAL A 439 22.56 -14.24 3.78
C VAL A 439 24.06 -14.52 3.90
N LYS A 440 24.75 -13.90 4.88
CA LYS A 440 26.18 -14.15 5.13
C LYS A 440 26.45 -15.55 5.67
N TYR A 441 25.58 -16.06 6.54
CA TYR A 441 25.71 -17.41 7.08
C TYR A 441 25.38 -18.47 6.03
N PHE A 442 24.37 -18.22 5.18
CA PHE A 442 24.01 -19.14 4.11
C PHE A 442 25.11 -19.25 3.04
N LEU A 443 25.73 -18.13 2.66
CA LEU A 443 26.88 -18.13 1.74
C LEU A 443 28.09 -18.87 2.32
N LEU A 444 28.35 -18.75 3.63
CA LEU A 444 29.41 -19.50 4.31
C LEU A 444 29.13 -21.02 4.32
N ILE A 445 27.87 -21.41 4.51
CA ILE A 445 27.45 -22.83 4.48
C ILE A 445 27.56 -23.40 3.06
N VAL A 446 27.07 -22.68 2.04
CA VAL A 446 27.16 -23.11 0.65
C VAL A 446 28.63 -23.20 0.21
N ALA A 447 29.46 -22.22 0.58
CA ALA A 447 30.89 -22.26 0.32
C ALA A 447 31.58 -23.46 1.02
N SER A 448 31.20 -23.76 2.26
CA SER A 448 31.72 -24.92 2.99
C SER A 448 31.33 -26.25 2.34
N VAL A 449 30.09 -26.37 1.86
CA VAL A 449 29.58 -27.59 1.20
C VAL A 449 30.28 -27.80 -0.14
N VAL A 450 30.45 -26.73 -0.93
CA VAL A 450 31.18 -26.80 -2.20
C VAL A 450 32.65 -27.16 -1.98
N LEU A 451 33.29 -26.62 -0.93
CA LEU A 451 34.67 -26.94 -0.58
C LEU A 451 34.84 -28.42 -0.18
N THR A 452 33.86 -29.00 0.52
CA THR A 452 33.86 -30.44 0.89
C THR A 452 33.52 -31.39 -0.27
N ILE A 453 33.02 -30.87 -1.39
CA ILE A 453 32.76 -31.67 -2.60
C ILE A 453 33.98 -31.65 -3.55
N ILE A 454 34.81 -30.61 -3.45
CA ILE A 454 36.00 -30.41 -4.30
C ILE A 454 37.28 -31.01 -3.67
N LEU A 455 37.34 -31.09 -2.33
CA LEU A 455 38.33 -31.88 -1.57
C LEU A 455 37.89 -33.33 -1.44
#